data_AF-A0A151B8K5-F1
#
_entry.id   AF-A0A151B8K5-F1
#
_cell.length_a   1.000
_cell.length_b   1.000
_cell.length_c   1.000
_cell.angle_alpha   90.00
_cell.angle_beta   90.00
_cell.angle_gamma   90.00
#
_symmetry.space_group_name_H-M   'P 1'
#
loop_
_entity.id
_entity.type
_entity.pdbx_description
1 polymer ?
#
loop_
_entity_poly.entity_id
_entity_poly.type
_entity_poly.pdbx_seq_one_letter_code
_entity_poly.pdbx_strand_id
1 'polypeptide(L)'
;MEERVVHISVRGVDADLIPRDPRANSAGAVLRYLLRRLRLPCGFHVEMAKGVPPGRGLGSSGASAAAAAYAAMRLLDLRLPIWELVRLAAVGEEAVSGSPHADNVSASLLGGFTIVSGDYEVLRLDPPQLEIAIAVPEI
;
A
#
# COMPACT_ATOMS: atom_id res chain seq x y z
N MET A 1 4.60 -5.79 -27.55
CA MET A 1 3.41 -5.93 -26.69
C MET A 1 3.18 -4.58 -26.06
N GLU A 2 2.01 -3.98 -26.22
CA GLU A 2 1.64 -2.73 -25.53
C GLU A 2 1.81 -2.94 -24.02
N GLU A 3 2.46 -1.98 -23.35
CA GLU A 3 2.62 -2.02 -21.90
C GLU A 3 1.23 -1.94 -21.27
N ARG A 4 0.78 -3.00 -20.60
CA ARG A 4 -0.53 -3.02 -19.92
C ARG A 4 -0.52 -1.94 -18.84
N VAL A 5 -1.44 -0.99 -18.96
CA VAL A 5 -1.35 0.28 -18.23
C VAL A 5 -2.11 0.21 -16.90
N VAL A 6 -1.55 0.83 -15.87
CA VAL A 6 -2.25 1.20 -14.64
C VAL A 6 -2.57 2.69 -14.75
N HIS A 7 -3.83 3.06 -14.64
CA HIS A 7 -4.26 4.46 -14.62
C HIS A 7 -4.67 4.83 -13.20
N ILE A 8 -4.16 5.96 -12.70
CA ILE A 8 -4.38 6.40 -11.32
C ILE A 8 -4.98 7.80 -11.32
N SER A 9 -6.14 7.94 -10.69
CA SER A 9 -6.71 9.22 -10.28
C SER A 9 -6.63 9.36 -8.76
N VAL A 10 -6.41 10.58 -8.28
CA VAL A 10 -6.24 10.86 -6.85
C VAL A 10 -7.11 12.04 -6.46
N ARG A 11 -7.80 11.92 -5.32
CA ARG A 11 -8.57 12.96 -4.65
C ARG A 11 -8.33 12.93 -3.14
N GLY A 12 -8.78 13.95 -2.43
CA GLY A 12 -8.67 14.05 -0.97
C GLY A 12 -7.48 14.89 -0.52
N VAL A 13 -7.03 14.67 0.72
CA VAL A 13 -5.97 15.45 1.37
C VAL A 13 -4.68 15.39 0.56
N ASP A 14 -4.13 16.56 0.23
CA ASP A 14 -2.87 16.74 -0.51
C ASP A 14 -2.76 15.93 -1.80
N ALA A 15 -3.88 15.71 -2.50
CA ALA A 15 -3.94 14.89 -3.71
C ALA A 15 -2.96 15.35 -4.81
N ASP A 16 -2.66 16.65 -4.86
CA ASP A 16 -1.72 17.24 -5.82
C ASP A 16 -0.27 16.82 -5.57
N LEU A 17 0.06 16.44 -4.32
CA LEU A 17 1.39 15.94 -3.95
C LEU A 17 1.58 14.45 -4.22
N ILE A 18 0.52 13.72 -4.61
CA ILE A 18 0.59 12.28 -4.84
C ILE A 18 0.90 11.99 -6.32
N PRO A 19 1.97 11.24 -6.62
CA PRO A 19 2.30 10.86 -8.00
C PRO A 19 1.18 10.09 -8.67
N ARG A 20 0.90 10.39 -9.94
CA ARG A 20 -0.03 9.63 -10.79
C ARG A 20 0.67 8.64 -11.71
N ASP A 21 1.99 8.77 -11.88
CA ASP A 21 2.81 7.77 -12.55
C ASP A 21 2.83 6.49 -11.69
N PRO A 22 2.31 5.36 -12.19
CA PRO A 22 2.28 4.12 -11.43
C PRO A 22 3.66 3.58 -11.03
N ARG A 23 4.74 4.06 -11.65
CA ARG A 23 6.13 3.69 -11.29
C ARG A 23 6.61 4.41 -10.02
N ALA A 24 6.03 5.56 -9.70
CA ALA A 24 6.37 6.38 -8.54
C ALA A 24 5.23 6.46 -7.50
N ASN A 25 4.12 5.76 -7.75
CA ASN A 25 2.98 5.68 -6.84
C ASN A 25 2.96 4.30 -6.16
N SER A 26 2.84 4.26 -4.83
CA SER A 26 2.91 2.99 -4.08
C SER A 26 1.79 2.00 -4.44
N ALA A 27 0.55 2.47 -4.66
CA ALA A 27 -0.53 1.62 -5.16
C ALA A 27 -0.26 1.15 -6.60
N GLY A 28 0.23 2.06 -7.45
CA GLY A 28 0.60 1.76 -8.84
C GLY A 28 1.68 0.68 -8.94
N ALA A 29 2.70 0.75 -8.09
CA ALA A 29 3.80 -0.20 -8.06
C ALA A 29 3.33 -1.62 -7.70
N VAL A 30 2.46 -1.74 -6.68
CA VAL A 30 1.83 -3.01 -6.31
C VAL A 30 1.07 -3.62 -7.49
N LEU A 31 0.23 -2.83 -8.16
CA LEU A 31 -0.60 -3.30 -9.27
C LEU A 31 0.25 -3.67 -10.49
N ARG A 32 1.29 -2.89 -10.79
CA ARG A 32 2.26 -3.22 -11.85
C ARG A 32 2.99 -4.52 -11.56
N TYR A 33 3.37 -4.75 -10.32
CA TYR A 33 3.98 -6.01 -9.91
C TYR A 33 3.04 -7.19 -10.16
N LEU A 34 1.76 -7.08 -9.77
CA LEU A 34 0.76 -8.12 -10.04
C LEU A 34 0.50 -8.36 -11.53
N LEU A 35 0.37 -7.29 -12.33
CA LEU A 35 0.20 -7.38 -13.79
C LEU A 35 1.28 -8.26 -14.42
N ARG A 36 2.54 -8.03 -14.03
CA ARG A 36 3.69 -8.80 -14.53
C ARG A 36 3.72 -10.21 -13.96
N ARG A 37 3.57 -10.35 -12.64
CA ARG A 37 3.66 -11.63 -11.93
C ARG A 37 2.61 -12.64 -12.40
N LEU A 38 1.38 -12.18 -12.61
CA LEU A 38 0.24 -13.02 -12.99
C LEU A 38 -0.06 -13.01 -14.50
N ARG A 39 0.68 -12.21 -15.28
CA ARG A 39 0.48 -12.02 -16.74
C ARG A 39 -0.97 -11.66 -17.11
N LEU A 40 -1.64 -10.86 -16.27
CA LEU A 40 -3.07 -10.53 -16.36
C LEU A 40 -3.41 -9.89 -17.71
N PRO A 41 -4.50 -10.31 -18.39
CA PRO A 41 -4.80 -9.89 -19.75
C PRO A 41 -5.19 -8.42 -19.89
N CYS A 42 -5.60 -7.76 -18.80
CA CYS A 42 -6.03 -6.37 -18.73
C CYS A 42 -5.24 -5.56 -17.69
N GLY A 43 -5.33 -4.24 -17.78
CA GLY A 43 -4.75 -3.28 -16.82
C GLY A 43 -5.67 -2.96 -15.64
N PHE A 44 -5.31 -1.93 -14.88
CA PHE A 44 -6.11 -1.43 -13.75
C PHE A 44 -6.47 0.04 -13.93
N HIS A 45 -7.68 0.42 -13.55
CA HIS A 45 -8.05 1.81 -13.27
C HIS A 45 -8.25 1.96 -11.76
N VAL A 46 -7.57 2.93 -11.17
CA VAL A 46 -7.50 3.12 -9.71
C VAL A 46 -7.97 4.53 -9.38
N GLU A 47 -8.95 4.61 -8.50
CA GLU A 47 -9.37 5.87 -7.88
C GLU A 47 -8.95 5.88 -6.42
N MET A 48 -8.02 6.77 -6.08
CA MET A 48 -7.48 6.88 -4.73
C MET A 48 -8.14 8.04 -3.99
N ALA A 49 -8.70 7.75 -2.81
CA ALA A 49 -9.17 8.77 -1.88
C ALA A 49 -8.19 8.87 -0.70
N LYS A 50 -7.42 9.96 -0.65
CA LYS A 50 -6.42 10.21 0.38
C LYS A 50 -7.06 10.85 1.61
N GLY A 51 -6.91 10.20 2.75
CA GLY A 51 -7.30 10.72 4.07
C GLY A 51 -6.13 11.10 4.97
N VAL A 52 -4.90 10.76 4.58
CA VAL A 52 -3.68 10.98 5.37
C VAL A 52 -2.68 11.76 4.53
N PRO A 53 -2.19 12.92 5.02
CA PRO A 53 -1.22 13.73 4.30
C PRO A 53 0.11 12.97 4.09
N PRO A 54 0.75 13.08 2.92
CA PRO A 54 2.04 12.46 2.66
C PRO A 54 3.14 13.14 3.51
N GLY A 55 4.21 12.40 3.81
CA GLY A 55 5.41 12.96 4.46
C GLY A 55 5.26 13.35 5.94
N ARG A 56 4.14 13.02 6.60
CA ARG A 56 3.90 13.37 8.02
C ARG A 56 4.19 12.25 9.02
N GLY A 57 4.83 11.16 8.60
CA GLY A 57 5.10 10.00 9.47
C GLY A 57 3.88 9.13 9.81
N LEU A 58 2.75 9.33 9.12
CA LEU A 58 1.49 8.62 9.36
C LEU A 58 1.25 7.42 8.43
N GLY A 59 2.29 6.97 7.70
CA GLY A 59 2.17 5.82 6.80
C GLY A 59 1.28 6.04 5.57
N SER A 60 1.17 7.27 5.03
CA SER A 60 0.30 7.57 3.88
C SER A 60 0.61 6.74 2.62
N SER A 61 1.90 6.46 2.35
CA SER A 61 2.35 5.59 1.27
C SER A 61 1.96 4.13 1.53
N GLY A 62 2.28 3.63 2.72
CA GLY A 62 1.98 2.28 3.16
C GLY A 62 0.48 1.96 3.15
N ALA A 63 -0.35 2.90 3.60
CA ALA A 63 -1.81 2.78 3.54
C ALA A 63 -2.32 2.60 2.10
N SER A 64 -1.70 3.29 1.14
CA SER A 64 -2.08 3.20 -0.28
C SER A 64 -1.63 1.86 -0.89
N ALA A 65 -0.44 1.40 -0.55
CA ALA A 65 0.10 0.12 -1.00
C ALA A 65 -0.72 -1.06 -0.43
N ALA A 66 -1.00 -1.01 0.87
CA ALA A 66 -1.86 -1.96 1.57
C ALA A 66 -3.26 -2.03 0.94
N ALA A 67 -3.90 -0.87 0.72
CA ALA A 67 -5.21 -0.80 0.09
C ALA A 67 -5.20 -1.41 -1.33
N ALA A 68 -4.19 -1.11 -2.13
CA ALA A 68 -4.06 -1.66 -3.48
C ALA A 68 -3.82 -3.18 -3.48
N ALA A 69 -2.95 -3.67 -2.61
CA ALA A 69 -2.67 -5.10 -2.46
C ALA A 69 -3.93 -5.87 -2.05
N TYR A 70 -4.64 -5.37 -1.03
CA TYR A 70 -5.87 -5.98 -0.55
C TYR A 70 -6.99 -5.92 -1.61
N ALA A 71 -7.19 -4.75 -2.24
CA ALA A 71 -8.21 -4.59 -3.28
C ALA A 71 -7.94 -5.52 -4.48
N ALA A 72 -6.69 -5.62 -4.94
CA ALA A 72 -6.32 -6.49 -6.04
C ALA A 72 -6.44 -7.97 -5.69
N MET A 73 -6.04 -8.37 -4.46
CA MET A 73 -6.26 -9.73 -3.95
C MET A 73 -7.74 -10.10 -4.03
N ARG A 74 -8.63 -9.20 -3.59
CA ARG A 74 -10.08 -9.43 -3.61
C ARG A 74 -10.66 -9.41 -5.03
N LEU A 75 -10.23 -8.47 -5.87
CA LEU A 75 -10.72 -8.32 -7.24
C LEU A 75 -10.35 -9.51 -8.13
N LEU A 76 -9.17 -10.09 -7.91
CA LEU A 76 -8.62 -11.21 -8.68
C LEU A 76 -8.90 -12.58 -8.03
N ASP A 77 -9.68 -12.61 -6.94
CA ASP A 77 -9.97 -13.81 -6.13
C ASP A 77 -8.71 -14.62 -5.74
N LEU A 78 -7.64 -13.90 -5.35
CA LEU A 78 -6.39 -14.51 -4.91
C LEU A 78 -6.48 -14.93 -3.45
N ARG A 79 -6.00 -16.13 -3.15
CA ARG A 79 -5.83 -16.62 -1.78
C ARG A 79 -4.37 -16.51 -1.37
N LEU A 80 -4.01 -15.37 -0.81
CA LEU A 80 -2.65 -15.12 -0.36
C LEU A 80 -2.55 -15.34 1.16
N PRO A 81 -1.51 -16.05 1.65
CA PRO A 81 -1.19 -16.03 3.07
C PRO A 81 -0.77 -14.61 3.50
N ILE A 82 -0.90 -14.32 4.80
CA ILE A 82 -0.65 -12.97 5.35
C ILE A 82 0.74 -12.44 4.97
N TRP A 83 1.79 -13.25 5.14
CA TRP A 83 3.16 -12.84 4.82
C TRP A 83 3.32 -12.44 3.36
N GLU A 84 2.61 -13.11 2.45
CA GLU A 84 2.67 -12.83 1.02
C GLU A 84 1.88 -11.57 0.67
N LEU A 85 0.75 -11.33 1.32
CA LEU A 85 -0.02 -10.10 1.18
C LEU A 85 0.77 -8.88 1.70
N VAL A 86 1.47 -9.02 2.83
CA VAL A 86 2.33 -7.99 3.40
C VAL A 86 3.53 -7.73 2.49
N ARG A 87 4.20 -8.78 2.01
CA ARG A 87 5.27 -8.67 1.03
C ARG A 87 4.82 -7.98 -0.25
N LEU A 88 3.62 -8.31 -0.73
CA LEU A 88 3.03 -7.68 -1.91
C LEU A 88 2.82 -6.17 -1.70
N ALA A 89 2.29 -5.76 -0.53
CA ALA A 89 2.14 -4.35 -0.20
C ALA A 89 3.50 -3.65 -0.04
N ALA A 90 4.51 -4.30 0.53
CA ALA A 90 5.85 -3.73 0.72
C ALA A 90 6.57 -3.38 -0.59
N VAL A 91 6.24 -4.05 -1.71
CA VAL A 91 6.71 -3.66 -3.06
C VAL A 91 6.32 -2.21 -3.39
N GLY A 92 5.17 -1.75 -2.89
CA GLY A 92 4.74 -0.35 -3.05
C GLY A 92 5.64 0.65 -2.33
N GLU A 93 6.15 0.30 -1.15
CA GLU A 93 7.04 1.16 -0.38
C GLU A 93 8.45 1.22 -0.98
N GLU A 94 8.92 0.14 -1.60
CA GLU A 94 10.19 0.13 -2.33
C GLU A 94 10.20 1.15 -3.47
N ALA A 95 9.09 1.27 -4.21
CA ALA A 95 8.98 2.21 -5.32
C ALA A 95 9.00 3.68 -4.90
N VAL A 96 8.63 4.00 -3.65
CA VAL A 96 8.54 5.37 -3.15
C VAL A 96 9.74 5.74 -2.28
N SER A 97 10.19 4.84 -1.42
CA SER A 97 11.24 5.09 -0.42
C SER A 97 12.58 4.43 -0.75
N GLY A 98 12.65 3.63 -1.81
CA GLY A 98 13.84 2.85 -2.17
C GLY A 98 14.09 1.65 -1.26
N SER A 99 13.18 1.35 -0.34
CA SER A 99 13.29 0.22 0.59
C SER A 99 11.91 -0.38 0.88
N PRO A 100 11.75 -1.72 0.87
CA PRO A 100 10.48 -2.40 1.07
C PRO A 100 10.11 -2.48 2.56
N HIS A 101 9.84 -1.33 3.19
CA HIS A 101 9.44 -1.29 4.60
C HIS A 101 8.08 -1.96 4.81
N ALA A 102 8.04 -2.95 5.70
CA ALA A 102 6.87 -3.79 5.93
C ALA A 102 6.05 -3.39 7.17
N ASP A 103 6.59 -2.51 8.02
CA ASP A 103 6.01 -2.08 9.29
C ASP A 103 4.67 -1.35 9.12
N ASN A 104 4.64 -0.28 8.32
CA ASN A 104 3.42 0.49 8.09
C ASN A 104 2.38 -0.29 7.28
N VAL A 105 2.81 -1.06 6.28
CA VAL A 105 1.89 -1.84 5.44
C VAL A 105 1.27 -3.00 6.22
N SER A 106 2.02 -3.67 7.11
CA SER A 106 1.48 -4.75 7.94
C SER A 106 0.44 -4.23 8.93
N ALA A 107 0.72 -3.11 9.60
CA ALA A 107 -0.24 -2.46 10.48
C ALA A 107 -1.51 -2.01 9.72
N SER A 108 -1.34 -1.44 8.52
CA SER A 108 -2.46 -1.00 7.67
C SER A 108 -3.34 -2.15 7.18
N LEU A 109 -2.76 -3.33 6.93
CA LEU A 109 -3.49 -4.52 6.45
C LEU A 109 -4.22 -5.27 7.56
N LEU A 110 -3.56 -5.41 8.73
CA LEU A 110 -3.99 -6.34 9.76
C LEU A 110 -4.65 -5.67 10.97
N GLY A 111 -4.40 -4.36 11.15
CA GLY A 111 -4.80 -3.62 12.34
C GLY A 111 -4.13 -4.13 13.62
N GLY A 112 -4.41 -3.44 14.74
CA GLY A 112 -3.77 -3.73 16.02
C GLY A 112 -2.30 -3.31 16.05
N PHE A 113 -1.47 -4.04 16.80
CA PHE A 113 -0.03 -3.82 16.88
C PHE A 113 0.70 -4.95 16.16
N THR A 114 1.54 -4.60 15.19
CA THR A 114 2.23 -5.58 14.33
C THR A 114 3.74 -5.56 14.53
N ILE A 115 4.34 -6.74 14.64
CA ILE A 115 5.78 -6.95 14.59
C ILE A 115 6.06 -7.75 13.32
N VAL A 116 6.89 -7.22 12.44
CA VAL A 116 7.22 -7.85 11.15
C VAL A 116 8.70 -8.24 11.10
N SER A 117 8.98 -9.47 10.68
CA SER A 117 10.34 -9.97 10.45
C SER A 117 10.84 -9.63 9.04
N GLY A 118 12.14 -9.84 8.79
CA GLY A 118 12.73 -9.62 7.45
C GLY A 118 12.12 -10.49 6.34
N ASP A 119 11.52 -11.64 6.71
CA ASP A 119 10.85 -12.55 5.79
C ASP A 119 9.35 -12.25 5.64
N TYR A 120 8.89 -11.09 6.14
CA TYR A 120 7.49 -10.62 6.13
C TYR A 120 6.52 -11.46 6.97
N GLU A 121 7.02 -12.32 7.86
CA GLU A 121 6.16 -12.94 8.88
C GLU A 121 5.70 -11.87 9.87
N VAL A 122 4.42 -11.89 10.21
CA VAL A 122 3.82 -10.88 11.10
C VAL A 122 3.22 -11.53 12.33
N LEU A 123 3.67 -11.07 13.50
CA LEU A 123 2.97 -11.25 14.75
C LEU A 123 2.04 -10.05 14.96
N ARG A 124 0.73 -10.32 15.09
CA ARG A 124 -0.29 -9.30 15.35
C ARG A 124 -0.84 -9.47 16.76
N LEU A 125 -0.80 -8.39 17.53
CA LEU A 125 -1.29 -8.32 18.90
C LEU A 125 -2.51 -7.39 18.95
N ASP A 126 -3.54 -7.81 19.67
CA ASP A 126 -4.64 -6.92 20.04
C ASP A 126 -4.16 -5.95 21.13
N PRO A 127 -4.14 -4.63 20.87
CA PRO A 127 -3.80 -3.68 21.90
C PRO A 127 -4.93 -3.62 22.95
N PRO A 128 -4.61 -3.27 24.21
CA PRO A 128 -5.64 -2.89 25.16
C PRO A 128 -6.36 -1.62 24.67
N GLN A 129 -7.45 -1.24 25.34
CA GLN A 129 -8.08 0.05 25.07
C GLN A 129 -7.05 1.17 25.30
N LEU A 130 -6.71 1.86 24.23
CA LEU A 130 -5.72 2.92 24.19
C LEU A 130 -6.31 4.15 23.51
N GLU A 131 -6.14 5.31 24.15
CA GLU A 131 -6.46 6.59 23.52
C GLU A 131 -5.22 7.11 22.78
N ILE A 132 -5.40 7.48 21.51
CA ILE A 132 -4.32 7.98 20.66
C ILE A 132 -4.63 9.44 20.31
N ALA A 133 -3.74 10.34 20.69
CA ALA A 133 -3.73 11.72 20.21
C ALA A 133 -2.65 11.87 19.13
N ILE A 134 -3.05 12.33 17.94
CA ILE A 134 -2.14 12.58 16.81
C ILE A 134 -2.10 14.07 16.53
N ALA A 135 -0.92 14.68 16.63
CA ALA A 135 -0.68 16.05 16.19
C ALA A 135 0.01 16.03 14.81
N VAL A 136 -0.58 16.71 13.83
CA VAL A 136 -0.06 16.78 12.46
C VAL A 136 0.35 18.22 12.19
N PRO A 137 1.64 18.58 12.31
CA PRO A 137 2.09 19.94 12.05
C PRO A 137 1.97 20.28 10.56
N GLU A 138 1.81 21.56 10.24
CA GLU A 138 2.05 22.09 8.89
C GLU A 138 3.58 22.25 8.70
N ILE A 139 4.09 21.79 7.55
CA ILE A 139 5.50 21.86 7.08
C ILE A 139 5.42 22.16 5.60
#